data_AF-A0A7S0Q1L1-F1
#
_entry.id   AF-A0A7S0Q1L1-F1
#
_cell.length_a   1.000
_cell.length_b   1.000
_cell.length_c   1.000
_cell.angle_alpha   90.00
_cell.angle_beta   90.00
_cell.angle_gamma   90.00
#
_symmetry.space_group_name_H-M   'P 1'
#
loop_
_entity.id
_entity.type
_entity.pdbx_description
1 polymer ?
#
loop_
_entity_poly.entity_id
_entity_poly.type
_entity_poly.pdbx_seq_one_letter_code
_entity_poly.pdbx_strand_id
1 'polypeptide(L)'
;SMCRVLYAAEPLVSSDELLSALNAAEAFEKGDGPELQQLLVDQNARKYSSFISEPWFDLYLRDRASLLLNYNPQLTFRDEEGVGRQSQPHRTARLVHAAVRFMKTLEAGVLVPDVFHLNPKRAKDPRWAEAMRLLPTSVAFYGAAITSAFPLDMSQYKNLFRSTRIPG
;
A
#
# COMPACT_ATOMS: atom_id res chain seq x y z
N SER A 1 8.51 9.53 18.95
CA SER A 1 7.16 9.32 18.39
C SER A 1 6.27 10.53 18.61
N MET A 2 6.36 11.20 19.77
CA MET A 2 5.61 12.44 20.02
C MET A 2 6.27 13.70 19.42
N CYS A 3 7.60 13.80 19.40
CA CYS A 3 8.27 14.97 18.81
C CYS A 3 7.86 15.23 17.35
N ARG A 4 7.63 14.17 16.55
CA ARG A 4 7.16 14.31 15.16
C ARG A 4 5.73 14.80 15.07
N VAL A 5 4.86 14.35 15.99
CA VAL A 5 3.47 14.81 16.07
C VAL A 5 3.42 16.28 16.47
N LEU A 6 4.18 16.67 17.49
CA LEU A 6 4.27 18.06 17.96
C LEU A 6 4.84 18.99 16.88
N TYR A 7 5.91 18.58 16.20
CA TYR A 7 6.48 19.33 15.08
C TYR A 7 5.48 19.52 13.94
N ALA A 8 4.66 18.51 13.64
CA ALA A 8 3.61 18.63 12.63
C ALA A 8 2.42 19.50 13.08
N ALA A 9 2.17 19.57 14.40
CA ALA A 9 1.07 20.35 14.98
C ALA A 9 1.42 21.83 15.17
N GLU A 10 2.68 22.18 15.43
CA GLU A 10 3.16 23.54 15.68
C GLU A 10 2.63 24.61 14.71
N PRO A 11 2.61 24.42 13.37
CA PRO A 11 2.08 25.44 12.46
C PRO A 11 0.55 25.50 12.39
N LEU A 12 -0.18 24.59 13.05
CA LEU A 12 -1.63 24.44 12.95
C LEU A 12 -2.38 24.98 14.17
N VAL A 13 -1.67 25.28 15.27
CA VAL A 13 -2.26 25.58 16.57
C VAL A 13 -1.67 26.88 17.15
N SER A 14 -2.39 27.48 18.09
CA SER A 14 -1.88 28.61 18.87
C SER A 14 -0.79 28.17 19.86
N SER A 15 -0.01 29.13 20.39
CA SER A 15 1.04 28.86 21.38
C SER A 15 0.50 28.16 22.64
N ASP A 16 -0.70 28.53 23.09
CA ASP A 16 -1.32 27.95 24.29
C ASP A 16 -1.79 26.51 24.05
N GLU A 17 -2.32 26.22 22.85
CA GLU A 17 -2.67 24.86 22.42
C GLU A 17 -1.43 23.98 22.25
N LEU A 18 -0.34 24.54 21.68
CA LEU A 18 0.93 23.83 21.55
C LEU A 18 1.52 23.49 22.92
N LEU A 19 1.50 24.42 23.87
CA LEU A 19 1.94 24.19 25.24
C LEU A 19 1.11 23.07 25.92
N SER A 20 -0.20 23.09 25.70
CA SER A 20 -1.11 22.05 26.20
C SER A 20 -0.79 20.69 25.58
N ALA A 21 -0.52 20.64 24.27
CA ALA A 21 -0.13 19.42 23.56
C ALA A 21 1.23 18.89 24.03
N LEU A 22 2.20 19.77 24.30
CA LEU A 22 3.50 19.42 24.86
C LEU A 22 3.36 18.74 26.23
N ASN A 23 2.58 19.33 27.13
CA ASN A 23 2.32 18.76 28.45
C ASN A 23 1.61 17.41 28.36
N ALA A 24 0.62 17.28 27.47
CA ALA A 24 -0.09 16.01 27.24
C ALA A 24 0.84 14.93 26.67
N ALA A 25 1.72 15.29 25.73
CA ALA A 25 2.71 14.38 25.18
C ALA A 25 3.71 13.91 26.24
N GLU A 26 4.20 14.81 27.11
CA GLU A 26 5.10 14.46 28.20
C GLU A 26 4.41 13.54 29.23
N ALA A 27 3.15 13.83 29.57
CA ALA A 27 2.35 12.98 30.45
C ALA A 27 2.14 11.58 29.84
N PHE A 28 1.88 11.48 28.54
CA PHE A 28 1.74 10.20 27.85
C PHE A 28 3.05 9.42 27.81
N GLU A 29 4.18 10.08 27.50
CA GLU A 29 5.50 9.43 27.44
C GLU A 29 5.97 8.92 28.81
N LYS A 30 5.59 9.58 29.90
CA LYS A 30 5.90 9.15 31.28
C LYS A 30 4.84 8.25 31.92
N GLY A 31 3.63 8.23 31.38
CA GLY A 31 2.48 7.47 31.85
C GLY A 31 2.26 6.21 31.04
N ASP A 32 1.11 6.12 30.35
CA ASP A 32 0.66 4.91 29.67
C ASP A 32 1.44 4.56 28.39
N GLY A 33 2.15 5.53 27.80
CA GLY A 33 2.79 5.41 26.50
C GLY A 33 3.78 4.24 26.38
N PRO A 34 4.72 4.04 27.32
CA PRO A 34 5.63 2.90 27.31
C PRO A 34 4.93 1.54 27.39
N GLU A 35 3.88 1.41 28.23
CA GLU A 35 3.11 0.17 28.35
C GLU A 35 2.37 -0.13 27.05
N LEU A 36 1.67 0.86 26.48
CA LEU A 36 0.96 0.71 25.21
C LEU A 36 1.92 0.39 24.05
N GLN A 37 3.11 1.00 24.04
CA GLN A 37 4.13 0.69 23.03
C GLN A 37 4.63 -0.75 23.16
N GLN A 38 4.83 -1.24 24.39
CA GLN A 38 5.22 -2.64 24.60
C GLN A 38 4.13 -3.60 24.15
N LEU A 39 2.87 -3.33 24.50
CA LEU A 39 1.73 -4.12 24.05
C LEU A 39 1.63 -4.16 22.53
N LEU A 40 1.86 -3.03 21.84
CA LEU A 40 1.87 -2.95 20.39
C LEU A 40 2.98 -3.83 19.78
N VAL A 41 4.19 -3.76 20.32
CA VAL A 41 5.34 -4.57 19.87
C VAL A 41 5.05 -6.06 20.08
N ASP A 42 4.54 -6.44 21.26
CA ASP A 42 4.20 -7.82 21.60
C ASP A 42 3.09 -8.37 20.71
N GLN A 43 2.07 -7.56 20.41
CA GLN A 43 1.00 -7.94 19.48
C GLN A 43 1.53 -8.13 18.06
N ASN A 44 2.37 -7.22 17.58
CA ASN A 44 2.96 -7.30 16.25
C ASN A 44 3.84 -8.56 16.09
N ALA A 45 4.58 -8.94 17.13
CA ALA A 45 5.43 -10.13 17.10
C ALA A 45 4.65 -11.45 16.98
N ARG A 46 3.35 -11.49 17.32
CA ARG A 46 2.51 -12.70 17.32
C ARG A 46 1.94 -13.08 15.96
N LYS A 47 1.90 -12.15 15.00
CA LYS A 47 1.26 -12.36 13.68
C LYS A 47 2.25 -12.07 12.56
N TYR A 48 2.26 -12.89 11.52
CA TYR A 48 2.96 -12.58 10.27
C TYR A 48 2.15 -11.56 9.46
N SER A 49 2.25 -10.29 9.86
CA SER A 49 1.55 -9.12 9.29
C SER A 49 2.27 -7.84 9.75
N SER A 50 1.77 -6.67 9.36
CA SER A 50 2.15 -5.40 10.00
C SER A 50 1.17 -5.03 11.12
N PHE A 51 1.68 -4.32 12.14
CA PHE A 51 0.89 -3.81 13.27
C PHE A 51 -0.28 -2.91 12.86
N ILE A 52 -0.19 -2.27 11.69
CA ILE A 52 -1.16 -1.27 11.23
C ILE A 52 -2.23 -1.86 10.33
N SER A 53 -1.99 -3.01 9.70
CA SER A 53 -2.89 -3.54 8.66
C SER A 53 -4.32 -3.75 9.13
N GLU A 54 -4.51 -4.42 10.27
CA GLU A 54 -5.84 -4.72 10.83
C GLU A 54 -6.56 -3.45 11.32
N PRO A 55 -5.96 -2.59 12.16
CA PRO A 55 -6.57 -1.31 12.54
C PRO A 55 -6.93 -0.42 11.35
N TRP A 56 -6.11 -0.41 10.30
CA TRP A 56 -6.37 0.38 9.10
C TRP A 56 -7.58 -0.14 8.33
N PHE A 57 -7.70 -1.46 8.13
CA PHE A 57 -8.91 -2.03 7.52
C PHE A 57 -10.16 -1.72 8.36
N ASP A 58 -10.05 -1.87 9.68
CA ASP A 58 -11.14 -1.66 10.61
C ASP A 58 -11.67 -0.21 10.55
N LEU A 59 -10.76 0.78 10.47
CA LEU A 59 -11.12 2.20 10.30
C LEU A 59 -12.08 2.42 9.11
N TYR A 60 -11.72 1.92 7.92
CA TYR A 60 -12.54 2.12 6.71
C TYR A 60 -13.79 1.24 6.66
N LEU A 61 -13.73 0.04 7.25
CA LEU A 61 -14.85 -0.89 7.24
C LEU A 61 -15.94 -0.50 8.24
N ARG A 62 -15.56 0.11 9.37
CA ARG A 62 -16.51 0.58 10.39
C ARG A 62 -17.18 1.90 10.04
N ASP A 63 -16.52 2.77 9.28
CA ASP A 63 -17.14 4.04 8.93
C ASP A 63 -18.45 3.83 8.13
N ARG A 64 -19.47 4.60 8.53
CA ARG A 64 -20.82 4.63 7.98
C ARG A 64 -21.01 5.75 6.96
N ALA A 65 -20.04 6.64 6.78
CA ALA A 65 -20.06 7.62 5.72
C ALA A 65 -20.20 6.93 4.35
N SER A 66 -20.91 7.59 3.43
CA SER A 66 -21.08 7.08 2.07
C SER A 66 -19.71 6.83 1.42
N LEU A 67 -19.55 5.71 0.71
CA LEU A 67 -18.31 5.44 -0.01
C LEU A 67 -18.06 6.45 -1.15
N LEU A 68 -19.15 6.95 -1.74
CA LEU A 68 -19.07 7.96 -2.79
C LEU A 68 -18.57 9.28 -2.20
N LEU A 69 -17.62 9.91 -2.88
CA LEU A 69 -16.94 11.15 -2.50
C LEU A 69 -16.01 11.05 -1.29
N ASN A 70 -16.37 10.33 -0.23
CA ASN A 70 -15.53 10.24 0.97
C ASN A 70 -14.34 9.29 0.77
N TYR A 71 -14.53 8.22 0.00
CA TYR A 71 -13.56 7.11 -0.03
C TYR A 71 -13.16 6.65 -1.42
N ASN A 72 -14.09 6.47 -2.35
CA ASN A 72 -13.79 5.86 -3.63
C ASN A 72 -13.09 6.87 -4.57
N PRO A 73 -11.78 6.71 -4.86
CA PRO A 73 -11.12 7.54 -5.84
C PRO A 73 -11.43 7.04 -7.26
N GLN A 74 -11.16 7.88 -8.26
CA GLN A 74 -11.25 7.51 -9.67
C GLN A 74 -9.94 7.82 -10.39
N LEU A 75 -9.48 6.87 -11.21
CA LEU A 75 -8.42 7.08 -12.18
C LEU A 75 -9.02 7.12 -13.58
N THR A 76 -8.64 8.11 -14.37
CA THR A 76 -9.09 8.27 -15.76
C THR A 76 -7.96 7.91 -16.70
N PHE A 77 -8.21 6.96 -17.61
CA PHE A 77 -7.25 6.61 -18.66
C PHE A 77 -7.07 7.75 -19.66
N ARG A 78 -5.84 7.95 -20.12
CA ARG A 78 -5.58 8.79 -21.29
C ARG A 78 -6.29 8.22 -22.52
N ASP A 79 -6.62 9.11 -23.45
CA ASP A 79 -7.21 8.70 -24.71
C ASP A 79 -6.18 7.98 -25.59
N GLU A 80 -6.59 6.86 -26.18
CA GLU A 80 -5.80 6.12 -27.17
C GLU A 80 -5.47 6.95 -28.44
N GLU A 81 -4.19 7.02 -28.80
CA GLU A 81 -3.78 7.67 -30.04
C GLU A 81 -4.13 6.82 -31.27
N GLY A 82 -4.66 7.44 -32.33
CA GLY A 82 -4.91 6.80 -33.63
C GLY A 82 -6.37 6.85 -34.10
N VAL A 83 -6.56 6.99 -35.43
CA VAL A 83 -7.89 7.11 -36.06
C VAL A 83 -8.75 5.88 -35.77
N GLY A 84 -10.01 6.10 -35.36
CA GLY A 84 -10.99 5.05 -35.11
C GLY A 84 -10.82 4.27 -33.80
N ARG A 85 -9.73 4.49 -33.04
CA ARG A 85 -9.50 3.77 -31.78
C ARG A 85 -10.37 4.26 -30.63
N GLN A 86 -10.93 5.45 -30.74
CA GLN A 86 -11.79 6.05 -29.70
C GLN A 86 -13.23 5.54 -29.68
N SER A 87 -13.64 4.74 -30.66
CA SER A 87 -15.01 4.23 -30.65
C SER A 87 -15.27 3.39 -29.39
N GLN A 88 -16.40 3.66 -28.74
CA GLN A 88 -16.80 3.02 -27.48
C GLN A 88 -16.75 1.48 -27.53
N PRO A 89 -17.33 0.77 -28.53
CA PRO A 89 -17.34 -0.70 -28.53
C PRO A 89 -15.93 -1.28 -28.66
N HIS A 90 -15.07 -0.73 -29.53
CA HIS A 90 -13.71 -1.23 -29.70
C HIS A 90 -12.82 -0.95 -28.48
N ARG A 91 -12.90 0.25 -27.89
CA ARG A 91 -12.15 0.60 -26.67
C ARG A 91 -12.59 -0.28 -25.50
N THR A 92 -13.90 -0.48 -25.33
CA THR A 92 -14.46 -1.34 -24.29
C THR A 92 -13.98 -2.79 -24.44
N ALA A 93 -14.08 -3.36 -25.64
CA ALA A 93 -13.64 -4.73 -25.89
C ALA A 93 -12.14 -4.92 -25.57
N ARG A 94 -11.28 -3.96 -25.94
CA ARG A 94 -9.85 -4.00 -25.61
C ARG A 94 -9.59 -3.89 -24.11
N LEU A 95 -10.28 -3.00 -23.39
CA LEU A 95 -10.13 -2.84 -21.94
C LEU A 95 -10.56 -4.09 -21.19
N VAL A 96 -11.73 -4.66 -21.53
CA VAL A 96 -12.21 -5.90 -20.93
C VAL A 96 -11.24 -7.05 -21.20
N HIS A 97 -10.77 -7.19 -22.45
CA HIS A 97 -9.78 -8.21 -22.81
C HIS A 97 -8.48 -8.05 -22.01
N ALA A 98 -7.96 -6.81 -21.87
CA ALA A 98 -6.76 -6.53 -21.09
C ALA A 98 -6.94 -6.85 -19.60
N ALA A 99 -8.08 -6.47 -19.01
CA ALA A 99 -8.41 -6.77 -17.61
C ALA A 99 -8.50 -8.28 -17.35
N VAL A 100 -9.17 -9.03 -18.24
CA VAL A 100 -9.25 -10.50 -18.13
C VAL A 100 -7.87 -11.13 -18.29
N ARG A 101 -7.03 -10.63 -19.21
CA ARG A 101 -5.66 -11.13 -19.37
C ARG A 101 -4.84 -10.88 -18.09
N PHE A 102 -4.94 -9.68 -17.51
CA PHE A 102 -4.28 -9.35 -16.25
C PHE A 102 -4.75 -10.28 -15.11
N MET A 103 -6.06 -10.47 -14.96
CA MET A 103 -6.64 -11.40 -13.98
C MET A 103 -6.04 -12.81 -14.14
N LYS A 104 -6.02 -13.36 -15.36
CA LYS A 104 -5.47 -14.70 -15.63
C LYS A 104 -3.97 -14.78 -15.34
N THR A 105 -3.21 -13.73 -15.68
CA THR A 105 -1.77 -13.64 -15.39
C THR A 105 -1.50 -13.62 -13.89
N LEU A 106 -2.31 -12.89 -13.11
CA LEU A 106 -2.25 -12.86 -11.65
C LEU A 106 -2.62 -14.22 -11.04
N GLU A 107 -3.73 -14.82 -11.46
CA GLU A 107 -4.19 -16.15 -10.98
C GLU A 107 -3.18 -17.27 -11.29
N ALA A 108 -2.51 -17.19 -12.44
CA ALA A 108 -1.48 -18.15 -12.83
C ALA A 108 -0.12 -17.91 -12.15
N GLY A 109 0.03 -16.86 -11.34
CA GLY A 109 1.29 -16.54 -10.65
C GLY A 109 2.43 -16.13 -11.59
N VAL A 110 2.11 -15.68 -12.81
CA VAL A 110 3.09 -15.26 -13.83
C VAL A 110 3.11 -13.75 -14.03
N LEU A 111 2.38 -13.00 -13.20
CA LEU A 111 2.50 -11.55 -13.12
C LEU A 111 3.89 -11.22 -12.56
N VAL A 112 4.59 -10.30 -13.22
CA VAL A 112 5.89 -9.82 -12.73
C VAL A 112 5.70 -9.21 -11.34
N PRO A 113 6.54 -9.54 -10.35
CA PRO A 113 6.44 -8.93 -9.02
C PRO A 113 6.57 -7.41 -9.08
N ASP A 114 5.81 -6.72 -8.24
CA ASP A 114 5.95 -5.28 -8.06
C ASP A 114 7.26 -4.98 -7.32
N VAL A 115 8.17 -4.30 -8.01
CA VAL A 115 9.50 -3.98 -7.47
C VAL A 115 9.85 -2.53 -7.77
N PHE A 116 10.12 -1.76 -6.72
CA PHE A 116 10.65 -0.42 -6.85
C PHE A 116 12.16 -0.47 -7.09
N HIS A 117 12.62 0.09 -8.21
CA HIS A 117 14.03 0.09 -8.60
C HIS A 117 14.61 1.50 -8.46
N LEU A 118 15.62 1.68 -7.60
CA LEU A 118 16.36 2.95 -7.54
C LEU A 118 17.19 3.19 -8.81
N ASN A 119 17.69 2.12 -9.42
CA ASN A 119 18.37 2.19 -10.70
C ASN A 119 17.46 1.70 -11.83
N PRO A 120 16.94 2.58 -12.69
CA PRO A 120 15.98 2.22 -13.74
C PRO A 120 16.56 1.28 -14.80
N LYS A 121 17.90 1.19 -14.93
CA LYS A 121 18.53 0.22 -15.83
C LYS A 121 18.31 -1.22 -15.39
N ARG A 122 18.16 -1.47 -14.08
CA ARG A 122 17.95 -2.82 -13.53
C ARG A 122 16.53 -3.33 -13.77
N ALA A 123 15.54 -2.44 -13.74
CA ALA A 123 14.14 -2.79 -14.03
C ALA A 123 13.93 -3.44 -15.42
N LYS A 124 14.90 -3.27 -16.33
CA LYS A 124 14.85 -3.79 -17.69
C LYS A 124 15.94 -4.84 -17.99
N ASP A 125 16.75 -5.28 -17.02
CA ASP A 125 17.81 -6.28 -17.26
C ASP A 125 17.24 -7.71 -17.13
N PRO A 126 17.14 -8.48 -18.23
CA PRO A 126 16.60 -9.85 -18.19
C PRO A 126 17.47 -10.80 -17.37
N ARG A 127 18.79 -10.55 -17.29
CA ARG A 127 19.72 -11.39 -16.53
C ARG A 127 19.48 -11.25 -15.04
N TRP A 128 19.13 -10.05 -14.59
CA TRP A 128 18.76 -9.81 -13.20
C TRP A 128 17.47 -10.55 -12.85
N ALA A 129 16.45 -10.47 -13.72
CA ALA A 129 15.19 -11.17 -13.50
C ALA A 129 15.40 -12.69 -13.40
N GLU A 130 16.22 -13.26 -14.29
CA GLU A 130 16.54 -14.69 -14.27
C GLU A 130 17.33 -15.08 -13.01
N ALA A 131 18.30 -14.26 -12.59
CA ALA A 131 19.03 -14.50 -11.34
C ALA A 131 18.10 -14.49 -10.12
N MET A 132 17.18 -13.52 -10.04
CA MET A 132 16.18 -13.45 -8.96
C MET A 132 15.22 -14.63 -8.97
N ARG A 133 14.85 -15.13 -10.16
CA ARG A 133 13.96 -16.30 -10.33
C ARG A 133 14.55 -17.57 -9.70
N LEU A 134 15.88 -17.70 -9.68
CA LEU A 134 16.58 -18.85 -9.13
C LEU A 134 16.78 -18.77 -7.61
N LEU A 135 16.58 -17.59 -7.00
CA LEU A 135 16.72 -17.44 -5.55
C LEU A 135 15.52 -18.02 -4.80
N PRO A 136 15.76 -18.75 -3.69
CA PRO A 136 14.68 -19.13 -2.79
C PRO A 136 13.94 -17.92 -2.22
N THR A 137 12.62 -18.04 -2.03
CA THR A 137 11.75 -16.96 -1.53
C THR A 137 12.24 -16.36 -0.20
N SER A 138 12.83 -17.18 0.67
CA SER A 138 13.35 -16.74 1.98
C SER A 138 14.50 -15.72 1.89
N VAL A 139 15.22 -15.68 0.76
CA VAL A 139 16.38 -14.78 0.56
C VAL A 139 16.20 -13.83 -0.60
N ALA A 140 15.17 -14.01 -1.43
CA ALA A 140 14.91 -13.22 -2.63
C ALA A 140 14.82 -11.71 -2.34
N PHE A 141 14.23 -11.31 -1.20
CA PHE A 141 14.19 -9.91 -0.79
C PHE A 141 15.59 -9.31 -0.61
N TYR A 142 16.48 -10.01 0.10
CA TYR A 142 17.85 -9.55 0.33
C TYR A 142 18.65 -9.50 -0.98
N GLY A 143 18.46 -10.48 -1.86
CA GLY A 143 19.05 -10.49 -3.21
C GLY A 143 18.63 -9.29 -4.06
N ALA A 144 17.37 -8.88 -3.99
CA ALA A 144 16.90 -7.66 -4.63
C ALA A 144 17.49 -6.40 -3.97
N ALA A 145 17.49 -6.35 -2.63
CA ALA A 145 17.93 -5.17 -1.86
C ALA A 145 19.40 -4.80 -2.10
N ILE A 146 20.31 -5.79 -2.18
CA ILE A 146 21.73 -5.53 -2.52
C ILE A 146 21.89 -4.92 -3.92
N THR A 147 20.89 -5.13 -4.78
CA THR A 147 20.81 -4.52 -6.10
C THR A 147 19.97 -3.25 -6.15
N SER A 148 19.67 -2.64 -4.99
CA SER A 148 18.86 -1.41 -4.91
C SER A 148 17.47 -1.57 -5.55
N ALA A 149 16.92 -2.77 -5.46
CA ALA A 149 15.57 -3.13 -5.89
C ALA A 149 14.78 -3.58 -4.66
N PHE A 150 13.56 -3.05 -4.50
CA PHE A 150 12.73 -3.22 -3.31
C PHE A 150 11.39 -3.84 -3.71
N PRO A 151 11.26 -5.18 -3.60
CA PRO A 151 9.99 -5.86 -3.80
C PRO A 151 8.93 -5.33 -2.83
N LEU A 152 7.70 -5.16 -3.33
CA LEU A 152 6.58 -4.61 -2.59
C LEU A 152 5.59 -5.72 -2.18
N ASP A 153 4.80 -5.45 -1.13
CA ASP A 153 3.71 -6.35 -0.74
C ASP A 153 2.63 -6.40 -1.83
N MET A 154 2.25 -7.61 -2.23
CA MET A 154 1.18 -7.87 -3.19
C MET A 154 -0.01 -8.58 -2.54
N SER A 155 -0.08 -8.68 -1.21
CA SER A 155 -1.14 -9.41 -0.50
C SER A 155 -2.57 -8.92 -0.80
N GLN A 156 -2.71 -7.65 -1.21
CA GLN A 156 -3.98 -7.02 -1.55
C GLN A 156 -4.46 -7.31 -2.99
N TYR A 157 -3.58 -7.75 -3.89
CA TYR A 157 -3.91 -7.97 -5.31
C TYR A 157 -5.01 -9.01 -5.51
N LYS A 158 -5.14 -9.97 -4.59
CA LYS A 158 -6.20 -10.97 -4.60
C LYS A 158 -7.62 -10.38 -4.53
N ASN A 159 -7.75 -9.14 -4.05
CA ASN A 159 -9.04 -8.45 -3.92
C ASN A 159 -9.42 -7.63 -5.17
N LEU A 160 -8.60 -7.61 -6.23
CA LEU A 160 -8.88 -6.82 -7.46
C LEU A 160 -10.05 -7.38 -8.28
N PHE A 161 -10.26 -8.69 -8.24
CA PHE A 161 -11.29 -9.38 -9.02
C PHE A 161 -12.16 -10.24 -8.11
N ARG A 162 -13.40 -10.52 -8.54
CA ARG A 162 -14.37 -11.37 -7.83
C ARG A 162 -14.55 -11.00 -6.35
N SER A 163 -14.44 -9.72 -6.03
CA SER A 163 -14.46 -9.19 -4.66
C SER A 163 -15.45 -8.03 -4.57
N THR A 164 -16.13 -7.91 -3.44
CA THR A 164 -17.03 -6.79 -3.14
C THR A 164 -17.07 -6.55 -1.64
N ARG A 165 -17.38 -5.31 -1.23
CA ARG A 165 -17.63 -4.95 0.17
C ARG A 165 -19.11 -5.16 0.48
N ILE A 166 -19.39 -5.98 1.50
CA ILE A 166 -20.76 -6.19 1.99
C ILE A 166 -21.04 -5.16 3.10
N PRO A 167 -22.17 -4.44 3.06
CA PRO A 167 -22.58 -3.59 4.18
C PRO A 167 -22.98 -4.48 5.37
N GLY A 168 -22.43 -4.17 6.56
CA GLY A 168 -22.70 -4.87 7.82
C GLY A 168 -22.94 -3.92 8.98
#